data_AF-A0A7S9GRL9-F1
#
_entry.id   AF-A0A7S9GRL9-F1
#
_cell.length_a   1.000
_cell.length_b   1.000
_cell.length_c   1.000
_cell.angle_alpha   90.00
_cell.angle_beta   90.00
_cell.angle_gamma   90.00
#
_symmetry.space_group_name_H-M   'P 1'
#
loop_
_entity.id
_entity.type
_entity.pdbx_description
1 polymer ?
#
loop_
_entity_poly.entity_id
_entity_poly.type
_entity_poly.pdbx_seq_one_letter_code
_entity_poly.pdbx_strand_id
1 'polypeptide(L)' 'MDVDKVAAVVSAAGFGVTDRRRNEADDGWCLSFANGAVVEIGDNGKISATGKGAETVGKLLDLPGY' A
#
# COMPACT_ATOMS: atom_id res chain seq x y z
N MET A 1 0.45 2.19 -11.15
CA MET A 1 0.69 3.13 -10.04
C MET A 1 1.99 2.72 -9.38
N ASP A 2 2.93 3.63 -9.22
CA ASP A 2 4.25 3.32 -8.68
C ASP A 2 4.21 3.12 -7.16
N VAL A 3 4.98 2.14 -6.68
CA VAL A 3 5.18 1.88 -5.24
C VAL A 3 5.61 3.15 -4.48
N ASP A 4 6.39 4.01 -5.13
CA ASP A 4 6.89 5.24 -4.56
C ASP A 4 5.77 6.26 -4.30
N LYS A 5 4.76 6.34 -5.19
CA LYS A 5 3.58 7.19 -4.99
C LYS A 5 2.74 6.71 -3.82
N VAL A 6 2.55 5.39 -3.70
CA VAL A 6 1.82 4.80 -2.56
C VAL A 6 2.54 5.13 -1.25
N ALA A 7 3.85 4.92 -1.21
CA ALA A 7 4.66 5.27 -0.06
C ALA A 7 4.59 6.77 0.27
N ALA A 8 4.65 7.64 -0.74
CA ALA A 8 4.57 9.09 -0.57
C ALA A 8 3.21 9.55 0.01
N VAL A 9 2.09 9.04 -0.52
CA VAL A 9 0.74 9.40 -0.03
C VAL A 9 0.55 8.94 1.42
N VAL A 10 0.92 7.71 1.71
CA VAL A 10 0.73 7.14 3.05
C VAL A 10 1.68 7.80 4.07
N SER A 11 2.91 8.12 3.66
CA SER A 11 3.85 8.89 4.49
C SER A 11 3.39 10.35 4.68
N ALA A 12 2.77 10.98 3.68
CA ALA A 12 2.19 12.32 3.80
C ALA A 12 1.01 12.36 4.76
N ALA A 13 0.29 11.24 4.91
CA ALA A 13 -0.73 11.06 5.94
C ALA A 13 -0.16 10.78 7.35
N GLY A 14 1.16 10.73 7.50
CA GLY A 14 1.84 10.48 8.77
C GLY A 14 2.03 8.99 9.10
N PHE A 15 1.75 8.08 8.16
CA PHE A 15 1.98 6.65 8.36
C PHE A 15 3.32 6.23 7.74
N GLY A 16 4.28 5.89 8.61
CA GLY A 16 5.55 5.35 8.16
C GLY A 16 5.40 3.96 7.54
N VAL A 17 6.05 3.75 6.40
CA VAL A 17 6.30 2.41 5.85
C VAL A 17 7.24 1.69 6.81
N THR A 18 6.80 0.56 7.35
CA THR A 18 7.60 -0.28 8.25
C THR A 18 8.34 -1.37 7.51
N ASP A 19 7.78 -1.86 6.41
CA ASP A 19 8.40 -2.86 5.54
C ASP A 19 8.01 -2.60 4.09
N ARG A 20 8.98 -2.75 3.17
CA ARG A 20 8.76 -2.67 1.73
C ARG A 20 9.55 -3.79 1.08
N ARG A 21 8.84 -4.76 0.50
CA ARG A 21 9.45 -5.91 -0.17
C ARG A 21 8.70 -6.26 -1.45
N ARG A 22 9.39 -6.93 -2.38
CA ARG A 22 8.74 -7.57 -3.53
C ARG A 22 7.89 -8.74 -3.05
N ASN A 23 6.75 -8.97 -3.71
CA ASN A 23 5.95 -10.17 -3.45
C ASN A 23 6.73 -11.42 -3.92
N GLU A 24 6.40 -12.60 -3.40
CA GLU A 24 7.08 -13.85 -3.77
C GLU A 24 6.95 -14.22 -5.25
N ALA A 25 5.89 -13.75 -5.90
CA ALA A 25 5.67 -13.94 -7.34
C ALA A 25 6.55 -13.01 -8.19
N ASP A 26 7.29 -12.08 -7.57
CA ASP A 26 8.06 -11.01 -8.19
C ASP A 26 7.23 -10.09 -9.12
N ASP A 27 5.90 -10.25 -9.08
CA ASP A 27 4.89 -9.60 -9.94
C ASP A 27 4.30 -8.35 -9.27
N GLY A 28 5.01 -7.81 -8.28
CA GLY A 28 4.52 -6.67 -7.49
C GLY A 28 5.26 -6.42 -6.17
N TRP A 29 4.71 -5.49 -5.40
CA TRP A 29 5.27 -4.99 -4.14
C TRP A 29 4.28 -5.11 -2.99
N CYS A 30 4.79 -5.49 -1.83
CA CYS A 30 4.08 -5.46 -0.55
C CYS A 30 4.68 -4.36 0.32
N LEU A 31 3.84 -3.46 0.83
CA LEU A 31 4.20 -2.42 1.78
C LEU A 31 3.43 -2.62 3.06
N SER A 32 4.14 -2.81 4.16
CA SER A 32 3.53 -2.77 5.49
C SER A 32 3.70 -1.39 6.09
N PHE A 33 2.66 -0.93 6.79
CA PHE A 33 2.63 0.36 7.45
C PHE A 33 2.51 0.21 8.95
N ALA A 34 3.01 1.20 9.68
CA ALA A 34 2.96 1.23 11.15
C ALA A 34 1.54 1.14 11.72
N ASN A 35 0.53 1.55 10.93
CA ASN A 35 -0.90 1.44 11.30
C ASN A 35 -1.45 0.00 11.18
N GLY A 36 -0.62 -0.98 10.84
CA GLY A 36 -1.05 -2.36 10.58
C GLY A 36 -1.83 -2.52 9.26
N ALA A 37 -1.68 -1.57 8.34
CA ALA A 37 -2.13 -1.72 6.96
C ALA A 37 -1.04 -2.41 6.15
N VAL A 38 -1.44 -3.25 5.20
CA VAL A 38 -0.58 -3.85 4.20
C VAL A 38 -1.14 -3.47 2.83
N VAL A 39 -0.32 -2.91 1.96
CA VAL A 39 -0.71 -2.59 0.59
C VAL A 39 0.09 -3.44 -0.38
N GLU A 40 -0.64 -4.13 -1.24
CA GLU A 40 -0.10 -4.90 -2.33
C GLU A 40 -0.31 -4.13 -3.64
N ILE A 41 0.77 -3.94 -4.40
CA ILE A 41 0.76 -3.31 -5.71
C ILE A 41 1.25 -4.35 -6.71
N GLY A 42 0.36 -4.87 -7.55
CA GLY A 42 0.74 -5.70 -8.69
C GLY A 42 1.31 -4.87 -9.84
N ASP A 43 2.22 -5.45 -10.61
CA ASP A 43 2.81 -4.82 -11.80
C ASP A 43 1.75 -4.52 -12.87
N ASN A 44 0.68 -5.33 -12.89
CA ASN A 44 -0.54 -5.08 -13.66
C ASN A 44 -1.33 -3.81 -13.23
N GLY A 45 -0.79 -3.01 -12.31
CA GLY A 45 -1.39 -1.76 -11.83
C GLY A 45 -2.50 -1.94 -10.80
N LYS A 46 -2.79 -3.18 -10.39
CA LYS A 46 -3.80 -3.49 -9.38
C LYS A 46 -3.24 -3.20 -7.99
N ILE A 47 -3.94 -2.39 -7.22
CA ILE A 47 -3.57 -2.06 -5.85
C ILE A 47 -4.62 -2.64 -4.92
N SER A 48 -4.21 -3.22 -3.81
CA SER A 48 -5.12 -3.78 -2.81
C SER A 48 -4.56 -3.49 -1.43
N ALA A 49 -5.38 -2.89 -0.57
CA ALA A 49 -5.05 -2.66 0.83
C ALA A 49 -5.73 -3.73 1.70
N THR A 50 -4.98 -4.33 2.61
CA THR A 50 -5.42 -5.39 3.54
C THR A 50 -4.91 -5.11 4.95
N GLY A 51 -5.51 -5.74 5.97
CA GLY A 51 -5.17 -5.50 7.38
C GLY A 51 -6.02 -4.42 8.08
N LYS A 52 -5.61 -4.04 9.31
CA LYS A 52 -6.43 -3.20 10.21
C LYS A 52 -6.51 -1.74 9.77
N GLY A 53 -5.45 -1.23 9.15
CA GLY A 53 -5.39 0.13 8.62
C GLY A 53 -5.75 0.24 7.13
N ALA A 54 -6.23 -0.83 6.51
CA ALA A 54 -6.49 -0.91 5.07
C ALA A 54 -7.51 0.11 4.59
N GLU A 55 -8.60 0.31 5.34
CA GLU A 55 -9.64 1.27 4.96
C GLU A 55 -9.10 2.71 4.96
N THR A 56 -8.33 3.09 5.97
CA THR A 56 -7.71 4.43 6.04
C THR A 56 -6.76 4.64 4.86
N VAL A 57 -5.91 3.65 4.58
CA VAL A 57 -4.96 3.71 3.47
C VAL A 57 -5.66 3.66 2.11
N GLY A 58 -6.73 2.87 1.97
CA GLY A 58 -7.56 2.80 0.78
C GLY A 58 -8.25 4.12 0.47
N LYS A 59 -8.82 4.78 1.50
CA LYS A 59 -9.40 6.13 1.36
C LYS A 59 -8.36 7.20 1.04
N LEU A 60 -7.15 7.10 1.62
CA LEU A 60 -6.05 8.02 1.32
C LEU A 60 -5.53 7.90 -0.11
N LEU A 61 -5.46 6.66 -0.60
CA LEU A 61 -5.01 6.34 -1.95
C LEU A 61 -6.13 6.44 -2.99
N ASP A 62 -7.35 6.81 -2.58
CA ASP A 62 -8.55 6.86 -3.41
C ASP A 62 -8.74 5.56 -4.23
N LEU A 63 -8.58 4.41 -3.55
CA LEU A 63 -8.67 3.11 -4.21
C LEU A 63 -10.13 2.78 -4.54
N PRO A 64 -10.43 2.34 -5.78
CA PRO A 64 -11.78 1.95 -6.15
C PRO A 64 -12.23 0.74 -5.32
N GLY A 65 -13.26 0.94 -4.49
CA GLY A 65 -13.81 -0.09 -3.60
C GLY A 65 -13.75 0.23 -2.09
N TYR A 66 -13.29 1.42 -1.71
CA TYR A 66 -13.24 1.91 -0.32
C TYR A 66 -13.82 3.32 -0.15
#